data_AF-K5WV17-F1
#
_entry.id   AF-K5WV17-F1
#
_cell.length_a   1.000
_cell.length_b   1.000
_cell.length_c   1.000
_cell.angle_alpha   90.00
_cell.angle_beta   90.00
_cell.angle_gamma   90.00
#
_symmetry.space_group_name_H-M   'P 1'
#
loop_
_entity.id
_entity.type
_entity.pdbx_description
1 polymer ?
#
loop_
_entity_poly.entity_id
_entity_poly.type
_entity_poly.pdbx_seq_one_letter_code
_entity_poly.pdbx_strand_id
1 'polypeptide(L)'
;MASSAGVFGAVADMLVALYNAAGFRPISKWVDDFLVVRLPGQSWTKEEFIGLTANLGVPWNEAKLRKFAKMQRYIGFDWWVDEKAMEPVSRAKKLQCYMEICFLVSTTSSPALSSSTSLLELRPSPLQPNCPAKQRLFLWTGINTPPPSIINDPVLLFLANAASQALLANAASYGAGLCKYHICDIFSIPESACLPAPFHVLHSFALWAASDPESLDPDLASLRHFELVGVSTVRKYLSAIRAWHIAQGWPEPLNPLENNRIDWSLRGLGRIVPARKRPLRPPITIHMLRTIRAALILSDPFDACIWAMATCAFRGLMRFGEVSSPTSHKFNGALHLKRSNAALSTDLNGARYARLDLPSAKTAKPGETQSVFIAEQEPDLCALRALANLAAVVPAAKEDPLFSWQDKHAKIRPMAKQAALKRINGIFSSVGLGTTFGHSFRIGAASFFLARKVDPEIVHLAGRWKSLAYETYIRSFELVVNQHTGNLATSDLH
;
A
#
# COMPACT_ATOMS: atom_id res chain seq x y z
N MET A 1 -20.76 14.54 -10.77
CA MET A 1 -19.64 13.67 -11.19
C MET A 1 -19.44 12.59 -10.13
N ALA A 2 -19.49 11.32 -10.52
CA ALA A 2 -19.15 10.22 -9.63
C ALA A 2 -17.63 10.20 -9.39
N SER A 3 -17.22 9.93 -8.15
CA SER A 3 -15.82 9.73 -7.75
C SER A 3 -15.25 8.50 -8.47
N SER A 4 -14.62 8.72 -9.61
CA SER A 4 -13.83 7.73 -10.33
C SER A 4 -12.35 8.10 -10.25
N ALA A 5 -11.52 7.06 -10.11
CA ALA A 5 -10.09 7.14 -9.82
C ALA A 5 -9.34 8.17 -10.68
N GLY A 6 -8.88 9.26 -10.06
CA GLY A 6 -7.90 10.20 -10.62
C GLY A 6 -8.47 11.44 -11.33
N VAL A 7 -9.70 11.42 -11.84
CA VAL A 7 -10.26 12.56 -12.60
C VAL A 7 -10.51 13.77 -11.69
N PHE A 8 -11.08 13.55 -10.50
CA PHE A 8 -11.32 14.64 -9.54
C PHE A 8 -10.02 15.26 -9.03
N GLY A 9 -8.94 14.47 -8.91
CA GLY A 9 -7.64 14.96 -8.46
C GLY A 9 -7.04 16.00 -9.41
N ALA A 10 -7.11 15.75 -10.71
CA ALA A 10 -6.62 16.66 -11.74
C ALA A 10 -7.47 17.94 -11.85
N VAL A 11 -8.81 17.80 -11.75
CA VAL A 11 -9.72 18.95 -11.68
C VAL A 11 -9.42 19.78 -10.43
N ALA A 12 -9.23 19.15 -9.27
CA ALA A 12 -8.87 19.84 -8.03
C ALA A 12 -7.50 20.55 -8.12
N ASP A 13 -6.50 19.95 -8.78
CA ASP A 13 -5.21 20.61 -9.04
C ASP A 13 -5.36 21.84 -9.93
N MET A 14 -6.15 21.75 -11.00
CA MET A 14 -6.49 22.88 -11.87
C MET A 14 -7.20 24.00 -11.09
N LEU A 15 -8.18 23.64 -10.24
CA LEU A 15 -8.89 24.60 -9.40
C LEU A 15 -7.93 25.34 -8.46
N VAL A 16 -7.02 24.63 -7.78
CA VAL A 16 -5.99 25.24 -6.93
C VAL A 16 -5.11 26.22 -7.73
N ALA A 17 -4.71 25.86 -8.96
CA ALA A 17 -3.92 26.75 -9.81
C ALA A 17 -4.69 28.02 -10.21
N LEU A 18 -5.96 27.89 -10.59
CA LEU A 18 -6.84 29.02 -10.93
C LEU A 18 -7.05 29.96 -9.75
N TYR A 19 -7.31 29.42 -8.56
CA TYR A 19 -7.47 30.21 -7.36
C TYR A 19 -6.21 30.97 -6.97
N ASN A 20 -5.04 30.32 -7.06
CA ASN A 20 -3.76 30.99 -6.83
C ASN A 20 -3.51 32.12 -7.84
N ALA A 21 -3.83 31.90 -9.12
CA ALA A 21 -3.69 32.92 -10.17
C ALA A 21 -4.64 34.11 -9.95
N ALA A 22 -5.85 33.86 -9.45
CA ALA A 22 -6.85 34.88 -9.13
C ALA A 22 -6.64 35.54 -7.75
N GLY A 23 -5.56 35.22 -7.02
CA GLY A 23 -5.21 35.87 -5.75
C GLY A 23 -5.86 35.28 -4.49
N PHE A 24 -6.63 34.20 -4.62
CA PHE A 24 -7.24 33.46 -3.51
C PHE A 24 -6.23 32.53 -2.86
N ARG A 25 -5.34 33.09 -2.03
CA ARG A 25 -4.21 32.37 -1.42
C ARG A 25 -4.00 32.76 0.06
N PRO A 26 -3.51 31.84 0.91
CA PRO A 26 -3.09 30.48 0.57
C PRO A 26 -4.26 29.48 0.54
N ILE A 27 -4.23 28.58 -0.44
CA ILE A 27 -5.19 27.49 -0.64
C ILE A 27 -4.45 26.15 -0.70
N SER A 28 -4.96 25.16 0.02
CA SER A 28 -4.45 23.80 0.05
C SER A 28 -5.58 22.80 -0.18
N LYS A 29 -5.29 21.68 -0.82
CA LYS A 29 -6.26 20.60 -1.05
C LYS A 29 -5.84 19.31 -0.36
N TRP A 30 -6.83 18.53 0.06
CA TRP A 30 -6.67 17.18 0.58
C TRP A 30 -7.77 16.27 0.05
N VAL A 31 -7.43 15.39 -0.89
CA VAL A 31 -8.37 14.51 -1.60
C VAL A 31 -9.55 15.29 -2.19
N ASP A 32 -10.69 15.32 -1.48
CA ASP A 32 -11.93 15.98 -1.88
C ASP A 32 -12.19 17.31 -1.12
N ASP A 33 -11.36 17.64 -0.14
CA ASP A 33 -11.49 18.81 0.74
C ASP A 33 -10.49 19.92 0.39
N PHE A 34 -10.89 21.18 0.61
CA PHE A 34 -10.07 22.37 0.37
C PHE A 34 -10.01 23.23 1.63
N LEU A 35 -8.81 23.64 2.00
CA LEU A 35 -8.55 24.64 3.04
C LEU A 35 -8.14 25.94 2.38
N VAL A 36 -8.92 26.98 2.60
CA VAL A 36 -8.64 28.33 2.10
C VAL A 36 -8.47 29.25 3.28
N VAL A 37 -7.34 29.95 3.34
CA VAL A 37 -7.07 30.94 4.39
C VAL A 37 -7.11 32.33 3.77
N ARG A 38 -7.90 33.22 4.37
CA ARG A 38 -7.91 34.64 4.03
C ARG A 38 -6.98 35.39 4.97
N LEU A 39 -5.90 35.95 4.44
CA LEU A 39 -4.90 36.67 5.23
C LEU A 39 -5.37 38.09 5.61
N PRO A 40 -4.85 38.66 6.72
CA PRO A 40 -5.07 40.07 7.04
C PRO A 40 -4.61 40.97 5.86
N GLY A 41 -5.51 41.81 5.35
CA GLY A 41 -5.26 42.67 4.17
C GLY A 41 -5.89 42.17 2.86
N GLN A 42 -6.48 40.98 2.84
CA GLN A 42 -7.26 40.49 1.69
C GLN A 42 -8.75 40.79 1.88
N SER A 43 -9.37 41.44 0.89
CA SER A 43 -10.78 41.88 0.93
C SER A 43 -11.75 40.96 0.19
N TRP A 44 -11.27 39.84 -0.37
CA TRP A 44 -12.13 38.97 -1.16
C TRP A 44 -13.16 38.22 -0.30
N THR A 45 -14.33 37.99 -0.90
CA THR A 45 -15.51 37.41 -0.28
C THR A 45 -15.66 35.94 -0.63
N LYS A 46 -16.47 35.22 0.16
CA LYS A 46 -16.78 33.81 -0.12
C LYS A 46 -17.50 33.67 -1.46
N GLU A 47 -18.33 34.65 -1.80
CA GLU A 47 -19.14 34.72 -3.00
C GLU A 47 -18.25 34.88 -4.24
N GLU A 48 -17.24 35.75 -4.18
CA GLU A 48 -16.22 35.89 -5.24
C GLU A 48 -15.40 34.61 -5.44
N PHE A 49 -15.05 33.93 -4.34
CA PHE A 49 -14.32 32.65 -4.39
C PHE A 49 -15.16 31.55 -5.08
N ILE A 50 -16.45 31.43 -4.74
CA ILE A 50 -17.33 30.41 -5.33
C ILE A 50 -17.67 30.76 -6.78
N GLY A 51 -17.91 32.04 -7.07
CA GLY A 51 -18.28 32.53 -8.39
C GLY A 51 -17.23 32.22 -9.45
N LEU A 52 -15.93 32.26 -9.09
CA LEU A 52 -14.84 31.99 -10.02
C LEU A 52 -14.96 30.62 -10.71
N THR A 53 -15.24 29.56 -9.95
CA THR A 53 -15.32 28.20 -10.51
C THR A 53 -16.70 27.83 -10.99
N ALA A 54 -17.74 28.45 -10.43
CA ALA A 54 -19.10 28.34 -10.95
C ALA A 54 -19.17 28.82 -12.41
N ASN A 55 -18.50 29.93 -12.74
CA ASN A 55 -18.39 30.45 -14.10
C ASN A 55 -17.65 29.51 -15.08
N LEU A 56 -16.84 28.58 -14.54
CA LEU A 56 -16.12 27.57 -15.31
C LEU A 56 -16.85 26.21 -15.34
N GLY A 57 -18.12 26.16 -14.91
CA GLY A 57 -18.93 24.95 -14.91
C GLY A 57 -18.67 24.00 -13.73
N VAL A 58 -17.96 24.44 -12.68
CA VAL A 58 -17.66 23.65 -11.48
C VAL A 58 -18.18 24.36 -10.23
N PRO A 59 -19.50 24.31 -9.97
CA PRO A 59 -20.10 24.93 -8.79
C PRO A 59 -19.80 24.16 -7.50
N TRP A 60 -19.57 24.88 -6.41
CA TRP A 60 -19.39 24.29 -5.08
C TRP A 60 -20.73 23.88 -4.47
N ASN A 61 -20.74 22.78 -3.73
CA ASN A 61 -21.91 22.39 -2.95
C ASN A 61 -22.01 23.24 -1.67
N GLU A 62 -23.02 24.11 -1.59
CA GLU A 62 -23.21 25.03 -0.47
C GLU A 62 -23.28 24.35 0.90
N ALA A 63 -23.88 23.15 0.99
CA ALA A 63 -24.01 22.39 2.23
C ALA A 63 -22.65 21.91 2.78
N LYS A 64 -21.63 21.82 1.93
CA LYS A 64 -20.27 21.42 2.30
C LYS A 64 -19.37 22.59 2.66
N LEU A 65 -19.80 23.83 2.42
CA LEU A 65 -19.02 25.01 2.74
C LEU A 65 -19.12 25.37 4.22
N ARG A 66 -18.09 26.04 4.73
CA ARG A 66 -18.05 26.63 6.08
C ARG A 66 -17.80 28.13 5.93
N LYS A 67 -18.30 28.93 6.87
CA LYS A 67 -18.05 30.39 6.90
C LYS A 67 -16.63 30.63 7.41
N PHE A 68 -16.00 31.72 6.99
CA PHE A 68 -14.71 32.12 7.55
C PHE A 68 -14.83 32.35 9.07
N ALA A 69 -13.92 31.74 9.82
CA ALA A 69 -13.86 31.82 11.27
C ALA A 69 -12.39 31.82 11.73
N LYS A 70 -12.12 32.43 12.89
CA LYS A 70 -10.79 32.44 13.53
C LYS A 70 -10.34 31.06 14.00
N MET A 71 -11.32 30.23 14.36
CA MET A 71 -11.14 28.80 14.64
C MET A 71 -11.97 28.01 13.62
N GLN A 72 -11.32 27.09 12.92
CA GLN A 72 -11.99 26.26 11.92
C GLN A 72 -11.55 24.81 12.04
N ARG A 73 -12.53 23.91 12.05
CA ARG A 73 -12.27 22.47 11.98
C ARG A 73 -11.97 22.05 10.56
N TYR A 74 -10.81 21.43 10.35
CA TYR A 74 -10.38 20.89 9.06
C TYR A 74 -9.58 19.60 9.26
N ILE A 75 -10.02 18.51 8.60
CA ILE A 75 -9.45 17.16 8.67
C ILE A 75 -9.25 16.67 10.12
N GLY A 76 -10.27 16.85 10.98
CA GLY A 76 -10.21 16.35 12.36
C GLY A 76 -9.30 17.16 13.30
N PHE A 77 -8.82 18.33 12.88
CA PHE A 77 -8.11 19.27 13.75
C PHE A 77 -8.86 20.59 13.85
N ASP A 78 -8.81 21.21 15.03
CA ASP A 78 -9.25 22.58 15.24
C ASP A 78 -8.05 23.50 14.96
N TRP A 79 -8.14 24.26 13.88
CA TRP A 79 -7.12 25.22 13.46
C TRP A 79 -7.43 26.59 14.02
N TRP A 80 -6.51 27.13 14.82
CA TRP A 80 -6.64 28.45 15.43
C TRP A 80 -5.73 29.41 14.68
N VAL A 81 -6.33 30.15 13.74
CA VAL A 81 -5.58 30.94 12.76
C VAL A 81 -4.82 32.09 13.42
N ASP A 82 -5.42 32.72 14.43
CA ASP A 82 -4.81 33.85 15.15
C ASP A 82 -3.57 33.41 15.97
N GLU A 83 -3.61 32.20 16.53
CA GLU A 83 -2.55 31.66 17.40
C GLU A 83 -1.52 30.83 16.63
N LYS A 84 -1.75 30.60 15.32
CA LYS A 84 -0.97 29.67 14.49
C LYS A 84 -0.84 28.28 15.13
N ALA A 85 -1.88 27.86 15.84
CA ALA A 85 -1.94 26.61 16.59
C ALA A 85 -2.96 25.64 15.97
N MET A 86 -2.78 24.35 16.23
CA MET A 86 -3.62 23.28 15.70
C MET A 86 -3.73 22.17 16.74
N GLU A 87 -4.96 21.81 17.10
CA GLU A 87 -5.23 20.77 18.09
C GLU A 87 -6.09 19.63 17.50
N PRO A 88 -5.81 18.36 17.82
CA PRO A 88 -6.61 17.24 17.36
C PRO A 88 -7.98 17.23 18.04
N VAL A 89 -9.03 17.03 17.25
CA VAL A 89 -10.41 16.99 17.73
C VAL A 89 -10.75 15.58 18.18
N SER A 90 -10.95 15.39 19.48
CA SER A 90 -11.59 14.19 20.00
C SER A 90 -13.06 14.16 19.58
N ARG A 91 -13.47 13.44 18.51
CA ARG A 91 -14.91 13.20 18.26
C ARG A 91 -15.28 11.93 17.49
N ALA A 92 -15.79 10.96 18.25
CA ALA A 92 -17.16 10.43 18.24
C ALA A 92 -17.85 9.93 16.94
N LYS A 93 -17.29 10.10 15.73
CA LYS A 93 -17.96 9.62 14.50
C LYS A 93 -17.76 8.13 14.18
N LYS A 94 -17.11 7.37 15.07
CA LYS A 94 -16.85 5.93 14.88
C LYS A 94 -17.99 5.00 15.34
N LEU A 95 -19.04 5.50 15.99
CA LEU A 95 -20.12 4.63 16.48
C LEU A 95 -21.02 4.05 15.37
N GLN A 96 -21.10 4.67 14.20
CA GLN A 96 -21.99 4.18 13.13
C GLN A 96 -21.34 3.06 12.29
N CYS A 97 -20.01 3.06 12.19
CA CYS A 97 -19.24 1.95 11.59
C CYS A 97 -19.11 0.75 12.56
N TYR A 98 -19.31 0.99 13.86
CA TYR A 98 -19.20 0.00 14.94
C TYR A 98 -20.32 -1.04 14.93
N MET A 99 -21.56 -0.68 14.56
CA MET A 99 -22.69 -1.63 14.58
C MET A 99 -22.70 -2.60 13.38
N GLU A 100 -22.23 -2.20 12.20
CA GLU A 100 -22.19 -3.09 11.03
C GLU A 100 -21.06 -4.12 11.10
N ILE A 101 -19.94 -3.78 11.75
CA ILE A 101 -18.76 -4.68 11.83
C ILE A 101 -18.91 -5.70 12.96
N CYS A 102 -19.56 -5.35 14.08
CA CYS A 102 -19.77 -6.29 15.19
C CYS A 102 -20.75 -7.43 14.84
N PHE A 103 -21.64 -7.23 13.88
CA PHE A 103 -22.57 -8.29 13.43
C PHE A 103 -21.87 -9.38 12.60
N LEU A 104 -20.73 -9.08 11.97
CA LEU A 104 -20.02 -10.00 11.06
C LEU A 104 -18.96 -10.88 11.75
N VAL A 105 -18.64 -10.64 13.02
CA VAL A 105 -17.52 -11.30 13.72
C VAL A 105 -17.99 -12.48 14.60
N SER A 106 -19.29 -12.71 14.74
CA SER A 106 -19.83 -13.69 15.69
C SER A 106 -19.97 -15.14 15.17
N THR A 107 -19.36 -15.54 14.04
CA THR A 107 -19.45 -16.94 13.58
C THR A 107 -18.11 -17.58 13.16
N THR A 108 -17.71 -18.50 14.03
CA THR A 108 -17.06 -19.80 13.78
C THR A 108 -15.61 -19.87 13.32
N SER A 109 -14.81 -20.44 14.22
CA SER A 109 -13.50 -21.06 14.09
C SER A 109 -13.56 -22.39 13.32
N SER A 110 -12.54 -22.69 12.52
CA SER A 110 -12.17 -24.06 12.12
C SER A 110 -10.74 -24.14 11.55
N PRO A 111 -10.12 -25.34 11.56
CA PRO A 111 -8.68 -25.52 11.64
C PRO A 111 -7.98 -25.60 10.27
N ALA A 112 -6.66 -25.36 10.29
CA ALA A 112 -5.81 -25.30 9.12
C ALA A 112 -5.37 -26.70 8.65
N LEU A 113 -5.67 -27.05 7.39
CA LEU A 113 -4.97 -28.11 6.66
C LEU A 113 -3.94 -27.49 5.70
N SER A 114 -2.71 -27.99 5.76
CA SER A 114 -1.63 -27.67 4.84
C SER A 114 -1.77 -28.49 3.56
N SER A 115 -1.97 -27.85 2.40
CA SER A 115 -1.85 -28.50 1.09
C SER A 115 -0.65 -27.93 0.33
N SER A 116 0.30 -28.80 0.01
CA SER A 116 1.46 -28.55 -0.85
C SER A 116 1.04 -28.10 -2.25
N THR A 117 1.46 -26.90 -2.64
CA THR A 117 1.15 -26.29 -3.95
C THR A 117 2.16 -26.76 -4.99
N SER A 118 1.78 -27.69 -5.88
CA SER A 118 2.54 -27.94 -7.12
C SER A 118 2.28 -26.78 -8.09
N LEU A 119 3.35 -26.11 -8.53
CA LEU A 119 3.27 -25.00 -9.48
C LEU A 119 2.79 -25.50 -10.85
N LEU A 120 1.81 -24.82 -11.43
CA LEU A 120 1.40 -24.99 -12.83
C LEU A 120 2.59 -24.67 -13.74
N GLU A 121 3.18 -25.70 -14.37
CA GLU A 121 4.23 -25.53 -15.37
C GLU A 121 3.61 -25.24 -16.74
N LEU A 122 3.98 -24.09 -17.33
CA LEU A 122 3.57 -23.72 -18.70
C LEU A 122 4.35 -24.54 -19.72
N ARG A 123 3.68 -25.05 -20.75
CA ARG A 123 4.38 -25.70 -21.85
C ARG A 123 5.12 -24.66 -22.69
N PRO A 124 6.38 -24.89 -23.07
CA PRO A 124 7.11 -23.96 -23.91
C PRO A 124 6.47 -23.88 -25.30
N SER A 125 6.06 -22.68 -25.71
CA SER A 125 5.50 -22.38 -27.03
C SER A 125 6.31 -21.24 -27.69
N PRO A 126 6.51 -21.25 -29.02
CA PRO A 126 7.14 -20.13 -29.74
C PRO A 126 6.43 -18.79 -29.52
N LEU A 127 5.12 -18.83 -29.28
CA LEU A 127 4.27 -17.66 -29.00
C LEU A 127 4.37 -17.18 -27.55
N GLN A 128 4.90 -18.01 -26.66
CA GLN A 128 5.01 -17.75 -25.23
C GLN A 128 6.43 -18.09 -24.74
N PRO A 129 7.44 -17.34 -25.19
CA PRO A 129 8.83 -17.59 -24.80
C PRO A 129 8.99 -17.49 -23.28
N ASN A 130 9.89 -18.30 -22.74
CA ASN A 130 10.24 -18.25 -21.33
C ASN A 130 10.92 -16.92 -21.00
N CYS A 131 10.18 -16.02 -20.37
CA CYS A 131 10.65 -14.69 -20.02
C CYS A 131 10.20 -14.26 -18.61
N PRO A 132 10.93 -13.33 -17.96
CA PRO A 132 10.53 -12.72 -16.70
C PRO A 132 9.09 -12.17 -16.75
N ALA A 133 8.34 -12.29 -15.65
CA ALA A 133 6.92 -11.89 -15.61
C ALA A 133 6.66 -10.46 -16.14
N LYS A 134 7.56 -9.51 -15.89
CA LYS A 134 7.43 -8.13 -16.38
C LYS A 134 7.47 -7.98 -17.92
N GLN A 135 8.01 -8.96 -18.64
CA GLN A 135 8.15 -8.94 -20.10
C GLN A 135 7.04 -9.71 -20.81
N ARG A 136 6.26 -10.52 -20.10
CA ARG A 136 5.22 -11.39 -20.69
C ARG A 136 4.17 -10.60 -21.49
N LEU A 137 3.78 -9.40 -21.04
CA LEU A 137 2.83 -8.56 -21.79
C LEU A 137 3.30 -8.18 -23.20
N PHE A 138 4.61 -8.10 -23.40
CA PHE A 138 5.19 -7.63 -24.66
C PHE A 138 5.70 -8.78 -25.52
N LEU A 139 6.25 -9.82 -24.90
CA LEU A 139 6.86 -10.96 -25.60
C LEU A 139 5.88 -12.08 -25.92
N TRP A 140 4.75 -12.18 -25.22
CA TRP A 140 3.74 -13.19 -25.53
C TRP A 140 2.78 -12.66 -26.59
N THR A 141 2.69 -13.39 -27.69
CA THR A 141 1.92 -13.03 -28.87
C THR A 141 0.84 -14.08 -29.16
N GLY A 142 -0.15 -13.71 -29.98
CA GLY A 142 -1.11 -14.66 -30.56
C GLY A 142 -0.79 -14.94 -32.02
N ILE A 143 -1.53 -15.89 -32.60
CA ILE A 143 -1.41 -16.18 -34.04
C ILE A 143 -2.11 -15.14 -34.93
N ASN A 144 -3.04 -14.36 -34.37
CA ASN A 144 -3.79 -13.35 -35.10
C ASN A 144 -3.02 -12.02 -35.18
N THR A 145 -3.20 -11.31 -36.29
CA THR A 145 -2.63 -9.97 -36.48
C THR A 145 -3.61 -8.89 -35.99
N PRO A 146 -3.14 -7.89 -35.22
CA PRO A 146 -3.98 -6.79 -34.77
C PRO A 146 -4.43 -5.92 -35.96
N PRO A 147 -5.51 -5.12 -35.80
CA PRO A 147 -5.95 -4.18 -36.81
C PRO A 147 -4.80 -3.24 -37.23
N PRO A 148 -4.57 -3.03 -38.54
CA PRO A 148 -3.47 -2.19 -39.00
C PRO A 148 -3.69 -0.74 -38.57
N SER A 149 -2.60 -0.07 -38.18
CA SER A 149 -2.62 1.38 -38.00
C SER A 149 -2.88 2.06 -39.35
N ILE A 150 -3.77 3.06 -39.35
CA ILE A 150 -4.03 3.90 -40.54
C ILE A 150 -2.75 4.64 -40.96
N ILE A 151 -1.92 5.02 -39.98
CA ILE A 151 -0.62 5.64 -40.22
C ILE A 151 0.46 4.59 -39.94
N ASN A 152 1.07 4.07 -40.99
CA ASN A 152 2.14 3.08 -40.91
C ASN A 152 3.52 3.76 -40.92
N ASP A 153 3.75 4.64 -39.94
CA ASP A 153 5.03 5.33 -39.75
C ASP A 153 5.88 4.61 -38.66
N PRO A 154 7.11 4.17 -38.98
CA PRO A 154 7.96 3.44 -38.05
C PRO A 154 8.29 4.20 -36.75
N VAL A 155 8.39 5.53 -36.81
CA VAL A 155 8.70 6.37 -35.65
C VAL A 155 7.48 6.45 -34.73
N LEU A 156 6.28 6.62 -35.29
CA LEU A 156 5.04 6.61 -34.50
C LEU A 156 4.80 5.26 -33.81
N LEU A 157 5.08 4.15 -34.51
CA LEU A 157 5.01 2.81 -33.93
C LEU A 157 6.02 2.62 -32.78
N PHE A 158 7.25 3.11 -32.95
CA PHE A 158 8.27 3.08 -31.90
C PHE A 158 7.85 3.90 -30.67
N LEU A 159 7.35 5.12 -30.87
CA LEU A 159 6.88 5.98 -29.79
C LEU A 159 5.70 5.38 -29.04
N ALA A 160 4.73 4.79 -29.75
CA ALA A 160 3.59 4.11 -29.14
C ALA A 160 4.03 2.91 -28.28
N ASN A 161 4.97 2.10 -28.78
CA ASN A 161 5.55 0.99 -28.03
C ASN A 161 6.33 1.45 -26.80
N ALA A 162 7.14 2.50 -26.92
CA ALA A 162 7.89 3.07 -25.81
C ALA A 162 6.95 3.64 -24.72
N ALA A 163 5.87 4.32 -25.11
CA ALA A 163 4.85 4.84 -24.20
C ALA A 163 4.11 3.71 -23.46
N SER A 164 3.74 2.65 -24.17
CA SER A 164 3.11 1.44 -23.59
C SER A 164 4.01 0.77 -22.54
N GLN A 165 5.31 0.63 -22.85
CA GLN A 165 6.30 0.08 -21.92
C GLN A 165 6.51 0.98 -20.68
N ALA A 166 6.54 2.31 -20.86
CA ALA A 166 6.70 3.26 -19.76
C ALA A 166 5.52 3.23 -18.77
N LEU A 167 4.28 3.12 -19.26
CA LEU A 167 3.08 3.03 -18.43
C LEU A 167 3.07 1.77 -17.56
N LEU A 168 3.66 0.68 -18.06
CA LEU A 168 3.63 -0.64 -17.45
C LEU A 168 4.93 -1.01 -16.71
N ALA A 169 5.71 -0.02 -16.23
CA ALA A 169 6.98 -0.25 -15.52
C ALA A 169 6.88 -1.21 -14.28
N ASN A 170 5.67 -1.49 -13.77
CA ASN A 170 5.38 -2.49 -12.74
C ASN A 170 4.60 -3.73 -13.26
N ALA A 171 4.87 -4.15 -14.50
CA ALA A 171 4.20 -5.23 -15.23
C ALA A 171 4.29 -6.63 -14.61
N ALA A 172 5.16 -6.86 -13.62
CA ALA A 172 5.34 -8.18 -13.02
C ALA A 172 4.04 -8.79 -12.46
N SER A 173 3.16 -7.93 -11.91
CA SER A 173 1.84 -8.37 -11.42
C SER A 173 0.88 -8.75 -12.55
N TYR A 174 0.92 -8.02 -13.66
CA TYR A 174 0.14 -8.32 -14.85
C TYR A 174 0.63 -9.61 -15.52
N GLY A 175 1.94 -9.81 -15.67
CA GLY A 175 2.48 -11.05 -16.24
C GLY A 175 2.29 -12.30 -15.39
N ALA A 176 2.12 -12.16 -14.07
CA ALA A 176 1.67 -13.26 -13.22
C ALA A 176 0.19 -13.60 -13.47
N GLY A 177 -0.66 -12.59 -13.74
CA GLY A 177 -2.05 -12.79 -14.14
C GLY A 177 -2.19 -13.47 -15.50
N LEU A 178 -1.39 -13.06 -16.49
CA LEU A 178 -1.35 -13.70 -17.80
C LEU A 178 -0.92 -15.17 -17.73
N CYS A 179 0.07 -15.49 -16.90
CA CYS A 179 0.47 -16.87 -16.64
C CYS A 179 -0.70 -17.77 -16.23
N LYS A 180 -1.64 -17.19 -15.46
CA LYS A 180 -2.85 -17.89 -15.02
C LYS A 180 -3.94 -17.89 -16.08
N TYR A 181 -3.94 -16.93 -17.00
CA TYR A 181 -4.88 -16.90 -18.12
C TYR A 181 -4.56 -17.91 -19.21
N HIS A 182 -3.27 -18.17 -19.49
CA HIS A 182 -2.80 -19.15 -20.48
C HIS A 182 -2.97 -20.61 -19.99
N ILE A 183 -4.19 -20.88 -19.53
CA ILE A 183 -4.82 -22.17 -19.32
C ILE A 183 -5.49 -22.64 -20.62
N CYS A 184 -5.29 -21.90 -21.72
CA CYS A 184 -5.60 -22.38 -23.07
C CYS A 184 -5.09 -23.83 -23.28
N ASP A 185 -3.95 -24.20 -22.71
CA ASP A 185 -3.44 -25.59 -22.69
C ASP A 185 -4.31 -26.58 -21.91
N ILE A 186 -4.91 -26.15 -20.80
CA ILE A 186 -5.73 -26.99 -19.91
C ILE A 186 -7.11 -27.23 -20.53
N PHE A 187 -7.76 -26.20 -21.07
CA PHE A 187 -9.08 -26.32 -21.70
C PHE A 187 -9.03 -26.57 -23.21
N SER A 188 -7.85 -26.76 -23.78
CA SER A 188 -7.64 -26.92 -25.23
C SER A 188 -8.32 -25.80 -26.02
N ILE A 189 -8.25 -24.57 -25.52
CA ILE A 189 -8.78 -23.39 -26.20
C ILE A 189 -7.93 -23.19 -27.46
N PRO A 190 -8.54 -23.03 -28.65
CA PRO A 190 -7.80 -22.75 -29.87
C PRO A 190 -6.90 -21.53 -29.71
N GLU A 191 -5.65 -21.60 -30.20
CA GLU A 191 -4.70 -20.48 -30.10
C GLU A 191 -5.26 -19.19 -30.74
N SER A 192 -6.12 -19.33 -31.77
CA SER A 192 -6.86 -18.24 -32.42
C SER A 192 -7.84 -17.52 -31.48
N ALA A 193 -8.29 -18.16 -30.40
CA ALA A 193 -9.21 -17.61 -29.42
C ALA A 193 -8.49 -17.09 -28.15
N CYS A 194 -7.17 -17.24 -28.05
CA CYS A 194 -6.41 -16.73 -26.91
C CYS A 194 -6.09 -15.23 -27.05
N LEU A 195 -5.94 -14.71 -28.29
CA LEU A 195 -5.76 -13.29 -28.60
C LEU A 195 -6.28 -12.93 -30.01
N PRO A 196 -7.32 -12.10 -30.16
CA PRO A 196 -8.10 -11.46 -29.10
C PRO A 196 -9.02 -12.48 -28.41
N ALA A 197 -9.09 -12.39 -27.09
CA ALA A 197 -9.91 -13.24 -26.25
C ALA A 197 -11.38 -12.81 -26.32
N PRO A 198 -12.30 -13.67 -26.78
CA PRO A 198 -13.71 -13.34 -26.81
C PRO A 198 -14.34 -13.40 -25.41
N PHE A 199 -15.49 -12.74 -25.24
CA PHE A 199 -16.24 -12.69 -23.98
C PHE A 199 -16.40 -14.06 -23.31
N HIS A 200 -16.79 -15.09 -24.06
CA HIS A 200 -17.05 -16.42 -23.51
C HIS A 200 -15.81 -17.08 -22.91
N VAL A 201 -14.62 -16.83 -23.48
CA VAL A 201 -13.35 -17.32 -22.93
C VAL A 201 -13.03 -16.59 -21.63
N LEU A 202 -13.17 -15.26 -21.59
CA LEU A 202 -12.87 -14.46 -20.40
C LEU A 202 -13.86 -14.70 -19.26
N HIS A 203 -15.13 -14.91 -19.58
CA HIS A 203 -16.16 -15.27 -18.61
C HIS A 203 -15.91 -16.67 -18.03
N SER A 204 -15.60 -17.65 -18.88
CA SER A 204 -15.25 -19.01 -18.44
C SER A 204 -13.97 -19.02 -17.58
N PHE A 205 -12.95 -18.26 -17.98
CA PHE A 205 -11.75 -18.07 -17.17
C PHE A 205 -12.07 -17.46 -15.79
N ALA A 206 -12.95 -16.45 -15.74
CA ALA A 206 -13.33 -15.82 -14.48
C ALA A 206 -14.05 -16.79 -13.54
N LEU A 207 -14.95 -17.61 -14.07
CA LEU A 207 -15.64 -18.67 -13.31
C LEU A 207 -14.64 -19.73 -12.84
N TRP A 208 -13.78 -20.21 -13.72
CA TRP A 208 -12.73 -21.18 -13.43
C TRP A 208 -11.79 -20.70 -12.32
N ALA A 209 -11.32 -19.46 -12.40
CA ALA A 209 -10.36 -18.91 -11.43
C ALA A 209 -11.00 -18.63 -10.05
N ALA A 210 -12.31 -18.33 -10.02
CA ALA A 210 -13.06 -18.00 -8.82
C ALA A 210 -13.76 -19.19 -8.15
N SER A 211 -13.71 -20.38 -8.75
CA SER A 211 -14.44 -21.56 -8.28
C SER A 211 -13.50 -22.72 -7.97
N ASP A 212 -13.86 -23.49 -6.95
CA ASP A 212 -13.28 -24.79 -6.64
C ASP A 212 -14.40 -25.82 -6.79
N PRO A 213 -14.34 -26.76 -7.77
CA PRO A 213 -15.41 -27.73 -7.95
C PRO A 213 -15.63 -28.57 -6.69
N GLU A 214 -14.59 -28.83 -5.89
CA GLU A 214 -14.70 -29.52 -4.59
C GLU A 214 -15.70 -28.85 -3.64
N SER A 215 -15.91 -27.54 -3.78
CA SER A 215 -16.85 -26.78 -2.94
C SER A 215 -18.28 -26.71 -3.46
N LEU A 216 -18.51 -27.08 -4.73
CA LEU A 216 -19.79 -26.98 -5.41
C LEU A 216 -20.40 -28.36 -5.69
N ASP A 217 -19.58 -29.31 -6.14
CA ASP A 217 -19.96 -30.69 -6.43
C ASP A 217 -18.72 -31.61 -6.39
N PRO A 218 -18.60 -32.51 -5.39
CA PRO A 218 -17.47 -33.43 -5.23
C PRO A 218 -17.23 -34.34 -6.44
N ASP A 219 -18.26 -34.68 -7.22
CA ASP A 219 -18.15 -35.60 -8.35
C ASP A 219 -17.49 -34.94 -9.58
N LEU A 220 -17.53 -33.59 -9.66
CA LEU A 220 -16.88 -32.78 -10.70
C LEU A 220 -15.39 -32.46 -10.40
N ALA A 221 -14.93 -32.69 -9.17
CA ALA A 221 -13.59 -32.33 -8.71
C ALA A 221 -12.47 -33.23 -9.26
N SER A 222 -12.82 -34.45 -9.68
CA SER A 222 -11.87 -35.48 -10.11
C SER A 222 -11.18 -35.20 -11.47
N LEU A 223 -11.66 -34.20 -12.22
CA LEU A 223 -11.22 -34.01 -13.61
C LEU A 223 -9.99 -33.12 -13.77
N ARG A 224 -9.77 -32.07 -12.96
CA ARG A 224 -8.66 -31.10 -13.17
C ARG A 224 -8.22 -30.36 -11.91
N HIS A 225 -7.00 -29.83 -11.92
CA HIS A 225 -6.48 -28.99 -10.84
C HIS A 225 -7.02 -27.55 -10.94
N PHE A 226 -7.72 -27.11 -9.91
CA PHE A 226 -8.18 -25.73 -9.76
C PHE A 226 -7.36 -25.04 -8.66
N GLU A 227 -6.89 -23.82 -8.93
CA GLU A 227 -6.20 -23.01 -7.94
C GLU A 227 -7.08 -21.81 -7.59
N LEU A 228 -8.03 -22.02 -6.66
CA LEU A 228 -9.00 -21.02 -6.23
C LEU A 228 -8.32 -19.72 -5.81
N VAL A 229 -8.67 -18.62 -6.48
CA VAL A 229 -8.28 -17.26 -6.09
C VAL A 229 -9.51 -16.44 -5.71
N GLY A 230 -9.32 -15.50 -4.78
CA GLY A 230 -10.41 -14.60 -4.41
C GLY A 230 -10.88 -13.76 -5.61
N VAL A 231 -12.17 -13.43 -5.64
CA VAL A 231 -12.82 -12.61 -6.69
C VAL A 231 -12.04 -11.33 -7.02
N SER A 232 -11.50 -10.66 -6.00
CA SER A 232 -10.68 -9.45 -6.18
C SER A 232 -9.37 -9.69 -6.94
N THR A 233 -8.84 -10.91 -6.89
CA THR A 233 -7.67 -11.36 -7.64
C THR A 233 -8.04 -11.69 -9.08
N VAL A 234 -9.19 -12.32 -9.31
CA VAL A 234 -9.71 -12.58 -10.66
C VAL A 234 -9.90 -11.27 -11.43
N ARG A 235 -10.46 -10.23 -10.81
CA ARG A 235 -10.57 -8.90 -11.43
C ARG A 235 -9.21 -8.31 -11.84
N LYS A 236 -8.15 -8.58 -11.07
CA LYS A 236 -6.77 -8.17 -11.43
C LYS A 236 -6.23 -8.96 -12.61
N TYR A 237 -6.56 -10.25 -12.72
CA TYR A 237 -6.20 -11.05 -13.87
C TYR A 237 -6.92 -10.57 -15.14
N LEU A 238 -8.22 -10.29 -15.08
CA LEU A 238 -8.96 -9.67 -16.19
C LEU A 238 -8.35 -8.32 -16.59
N SER A 239 -7.93 -7.51 -15.62
CA SER A 239 -7.20 -6.27 -15.89
C SER A 239 -5.85 -6.50 -16.57
N ALA A 240 -5.15 -7.59 -16.23
CA ALA A 240 -3.90 -8.00 -16.88
C ALA A 240 -4.12 -8.43 -18.33
N ILE A 241 -5.18 -9.20 -18.58
CA ILE A 241 -5.55 -9.66 -19.91
C ILE A 241 -5.93 -8.45 -20.78
N ARG A 242 -6.72 -7.50 -20.25
CA ARG A 242 -7.02 -6.23 -20.93
C ARG A 242 -5.74 -5.45 -21.29
N ALA A 243 -4.81 -5.31 -20.34
CA ALA A 243 -3.55 -4.63 -20.60
C ALA A 243 -2.70 -5.32 -21.68
N TRP A 244 -2.73 -6.65 -21.72
CA TRP A 244 -2.05 -7.43 -22.77
C TRP A 244 -2.64 -7.21 -24.15
N HIS A 245 -3.97 -7.19 -24.27
CA HIS A 245 -4.65 -6.89 -25.55
C HIS A 245 -4.21 -5.52 -26.08
N ILE A 246 -4.29 -4.49 -25.24
CA ILE A 246 -3.88 -3.12 -25.59
C ILE A 246 -2.39 -3.08 -25.96
N ALA A 247 -1.53 -3.75 -25.20
CA ALA A 247 -0.09 -3.77 -25.47
C ALA A 247 0.26 -4.46 -26.80
N GLN A 248 -0.56 -5.42 -27.26
CA GLN A 248 -0.42 -6.13 -28.53
C GLN A 248 -1.14 -5.42 -29.70
N GLY A 249 -1.69 -4.23 -29.48
CA GLY A 249 -2.37 -3.44 -30.51
C GLY A 249 -3.85 -3.80 -30.74
N TRP A 250 -4.44 -4.63 -29.87
CA TRP A 250 -5.87 -4.94 -29.92
C TRP A 250 -6.71 -3.94 -29.13
N PRO A 251 -7.98 -3.71 -29.52
CA PRO A 251 -8.93 -2.97 -28.70
C PRO A 251 -9.20 -3.69 -27.37
N GLU A 252 -9.94 -3.02 -26.48
CA GLU A 252 -10.36 -3.65 -25.24
C GLU A 252 -11.20 -4.92 -25.52
N PRO A 253 -10.88 -6.06 -24.88
CA PRO A 253 -11.53 -7.33 -25.20
C PRO A 253 -12.97 -7.43 -24.69
N LEU A 254 -13.39 -6.54 -23.79
CA LEU A 254 -14.70 -6.56 -23.15
C LEU A 254 -15.33 -5.18 -23.21
N ASN A 255 -16.59 -5.11 -23.66
CA ASN A 255 -17.39 -3.89 -23.55
C ASN A 255 -17.97 -3.72 -22.12
N PRO A 256 -18.55 -2.55 -21.78
CA PRO A 256 -19.10 -2.31 -20.45
C PRO A 256 -20.20 -3.29 -20.01
N LEU A 257 -21.05 -3.74 -20.94
CA LEU A 257 -22.13 -4.68 -20.65
C LEU A 257 -21.59 -6.08 -20.33
N GLU A 258 -20.59 -6.52 -21.07
CA GLU A 258 -19.89 -7.78 -20.84
C GLU A 258 -19.14 -7.78 -19.50
N ASN A 259 -18.45 -6.69 -19.17
CA ASN A 259 -17.82 -6.52 -17.86
C ASN A 259 -18.84 -6.63 -16.73
N ASN A 260 -20.02 -6.03 -16.87
CA ASN A 260 -21.09 -6.14 -15.88
C ASN A 260 -21.60 -7.58 -15.71
N ARG A 261 -21.68 -8.37 -16.79
CA ARG A 261 -22.09 -9.79 -16.74
C ARG A 261 -21.06 -10.65 -15.99
N ILE A 262 -19.77 -10.43 -16.24
CA ILE A 262 -18.70 -11.11 -15.49
C ILE A 262 -18.77 -10.70 -14.02
N ASP A 263 -18.95 -9.41 -13.72
CA ASP A 263 -19.03 -8.93 -12.34
C ASP A 263 -20.26 -9.50 -11.59
N TRP A 264 -21.40 -9.64 -12.27
CA TRP A 264 -22.58 -10.29 -11.73
C TRP A 264 -22.28 -11.74 -11.29
N SER A 265 -21.62 -12.50 -12.16
CA SER A 265 -21.24 -13.89 -11.89
C SER A 265 -20.25 -13.98 -10.72
N LEU A 266 -19.24 -13.11 -10.71
CA LEU A 266 -18.24 -13.03 -9.64
C LEU A 266 -18.83 -12.63 -8.29
N ARG A 267 -19.85 -11.75 -8.26
CA ARG A 267 -20.59 -11.42 -7.04
C ARG A 267 -21.36 -12.61 -6.50
N GLY A 268 -22.00 -13.38 -7.38
CA GLY A 268 -22.67 -14.63 -7.04
C GLY A 268 -21.70 -15.64 -6.42
N LEU A 269 -20.58 -15.90 -7.09
CA LEU A 269 -19.53 -16.80 -6.59
C LEU A 269 -18.94 -16.33 -5.26
N GLY A 270 -18.76 -15.02 -5.07
CA GLY A 270 -18.30 -14.47 -3.80
C GLY A 270 -19.24 -14.70 -2.61
N ARG A 271 -20.52 -15.06 -2.85
CA ARG A 271 -21.48 -15.47 -1.82
C ARG A 271 -21.47 -16.97 -1.58
N ILE A 272 -21.17 -17.77 -2.60
CA ILE A 272 -21.25 -19.24 -2.56
C ILE A 272 -19.93 -19.84 -2.07
N VAL A 273 -18.80 -19.34 -2.58
CA VAL A 273 -17.48 -19.88 -2.26
C VAL A 273 -16.95 -19.22 -0.98
N PRO A 274 -16.69 -19.98 0.10
CA PRO A 274 -16.09 -19.43 1.30
C PRO A 274 -14.72 -18.85 0.94
N ALA A 275 -14.54 -17.56 1.19
CA ALA A 275 -13.29 -16.89 0.86
C ALA A 275 -12.12 -17.59 1.56
N ARG A 276 -11.14 -18.08 0.80
CA ARG A 276 -9.82 -18.47 1.33
C ARG A 276 -9.14 -17.22 1.92
N LYS A 277 -9.50 -16.88 3.15
CA LYS A 277 -8.85 -15.81 3.92
C LYS A 277 -7.52 -16.39 4.39
N ARG A 278 -6.41 -15.96 3.78
CA ARG A 278 -5.10 -16.19 4.38
C ARG A 278 -5.15 -15.67 5.82
N PRO A 279 -4.61 -16.42 6.80
CA PRO A 279 -4.60 -15.95 8.17
C PRO A 279 -3.99 -14.55 8.24
N LEU A 280 -4.61 -13.68 9.02
CA LEU A 280 -4.13 -12.33 9.22
C LEU A 280 -2.71 -12.41 9.79
N ARG A 281 -1.74 -11.81 9.08
CA ARG A 281 -0.35 -11.72 9.55
C ARG A 281 -0.28 -11.17 11.00
N PRO A 282 0.45 -11.80 11.93
CA PRO A 282 0.49 -11.33 13.30
C PRO A 282 1.18 -9.94 13.40
N PRO A 283 0.72 -9.04 14.28
CA PRO A 283 1.44 -7.82 14.63
C PRO A 283 2.70 -8.12 15.45
N ILE A 284 3.75 -7.30 15.31
CA ILE A 284 4.84 -7.26 16.30
C ILE A 284 4.34 -6.55 17.56
N THR A 285 4.49 -7.16 18.73
CA THR A 285 4.15 -6.53 20.01
C THR A 285 5.39 -5.95 20.68
N ILE A 286 5.20 -5.13 21.72
CA ILE A 286 6.30 -4.63 22.56
C ILE A 286 7.06 -5.76 23.24
N HIS A 287 6.35 -6.79 23.70
CA HIS A 287 6.97 -7.99 24.27
C HIS A 287 7.90 -8.68 23.25
N MET A 288 7.46 -8.80 22.00
CA MET A 288 8.29 -9.35 20.92
C MET A 288 9.52 -8.47 20.64
N LEU A 289 9.38 -7.14 20.67
CA LEU A 289 10.54 -6.24 20.53
C LEU A 289 11.54 -6.38 21.68
N ARG A 290 11.06 -6.50 22.92
CA ARG A 290 11.92 -6.77 24.08
C ARG A 290 12.62 -8.12 23.98
N THR A 291 11.94 -9.13 23.44
CA THR A 291 12.52 -10.44 23.16
C THR A 291 13.65 -10.35 22.14
N ILE A 292 13.44 -9.58 21.04
CA ILE A 292 14.50 -9.28 20.08
C ILE A 292 15.66 -8.57 20.79
N ARG A 293 15.39 -7.52 21.58
CA ARG A 293 16.42 -6.73 22.27
C ARG A 293 17.30 -7.57 23.19
N ALA A 294 16.69 -8.51 23.91
CA ALA A 294 17.38 -9.39 24.86
C ALA A 294 18.24 -10.45 24.16
N ALA A 295 17.84 -10.91 22.98
CA ALA A 295 18.56 -11.95 22.24
C ALA A 295 19.69 -11.40 21.34
N LEU A 296 19.65 -10.13 20.96
CA LEU A 296 20.64 -9.51 20.06
C LEU A 296 21.86 -8.99 20.82
N ILE A 297 23.05 -9.21 20.25
CA ILE A 297 24.32 -8.71 20.78
C ILE A 297 24.63 -7.36 20.10
N LEU A 298 24.48 -6.24 20.81
CA LEU A 298 24.60 -4.91 20.19
C LEU A 298 26.04 -4.46 19.89
N SER A 299 27.05 -5.20 20.34
CA SER A 299 28.43 -5.00 19.93
C SER A 299 28.75 -5.65 18.58
N ASP A 300 27.93 -6.60 18.13
CA ASP A 300 28.06 -7.22 16.82
C ASP A 300 27.41 -6.32 15.74
N PRO A 301 28.13 -5.96 14.67
CA PRO A 301 27.61 -5.13 13.57
C PRO A 301 26.29 -5.65 12.97
N PHE A 302 26.14 -6.97 12.82
CA PHE A 302 24.98 -7.56 12.17
C PHE A 302 23.73 -7.46 13.08
N ASP A 303 23.86 -7.88 14.34
CA ASP A 303 22.77 -7.80 15.32
C ASP A 303 22.42 -6.35 15.70
N ALA A 304 23.41 -5.45 15.81
CA ALA A 304 23.19 -4.01 16.01
C ALA A 304 22.36 -3.39 14.88
N CYS A 305 22.64 -3.79 13.64
CA CYS A 305 21.88 -3.34 12.47
C CYS A 305 20.43 -3.84 12.51
N ILE A 306 20.22 -5.12 12.83
CA ILE A 306 18.87 -5.69 12.99
C ILE A 306 18.09 -4.95 14.07
N TRP A 307 18.73 -4.62 15.19
CA TRP A 307 18.10 -3.88 16.26
C TRP A 307 17.63 -2.50 15.81
N ALA A 308 18.51 -1.72 15.17
CA ALA A 308 18.17 -0.41 14.62
C ALA A 308 17.04 -0.50 13.59
N MET A 309 17.06 -1.50 12.70
CA MET A 309 15.99 -1.73 11.73
C MET A 309 14.65 -2.04 12.39
N ALA A 310 14.64 -2.93 13.40
CA ALA A 310 13.43 -3.32 14.10
C ALA A 310 12.79 -2.13 14.84
N THR A 311 13.60 -1.35 15.55
CA THR A 311 13.12 -0.16 16.27
C THR A 311 12.66 0.94 15.32
N CYS A 312 13.38 1.21 14.24
CA CYS A 312 12.98 2.22 13.27
C CYS A 312 11.71 1.80 12.52
N ALA A 313 11.62 0.53 12.11
CA ALA A 313 10.44 0.02 11.42
C ALA A 313 9.19 0.08 12.30
N PHE A 314 9.32 -0.25 13.59
CA PHE A 314 8.21 -0.14 14.51
C PHE A 314 7.89 1.32 14.86
N ARG A 315 8.84 2.11 15.37
CA ARG A 315 8.57 3.47 15.84
C ARG A 315 8.22 4.45 14.71
N GLY A 316 8.76 4.23 13.51
CA GLY A 316 8.50 5.06 12.33
C GLY A 316 7.38 4.56 11.42
N LEU A 317 6.58 3.57 11.85
CA LEU A 317 5.51 2.96 11.05
C LEU A 317 6.01 2.54 9.64
N MET A 318 7.27 2.11 9.54
CA MET A 318 7.92 1.83 8.27
C MET A 318 7.60 0.41 7.82
N ARG A 319 7.51 0.21 6.51
CA ARG A 319 7.53 -1.17 6.00
C ARG A 319 8.94 -1.70 6.21
N PHE A 320 9.08 -2.98 6.53
CA PHE A 320 10.43 -3.54 6.70
C PHE A 320 11.28 -3.49 5.42
N GLY A 321 10.63 -3.39 4.25
CA GLY A 321 11.30 -3.13 2.98
C GLY A 321 11.91 -1.73 2.85
N GLU A 322 11.46 -0.75 3.63
CA GLU A 322 12.01 0.62 3.65
C GLU A 322 13.31 0.71 4.48
N VAL A 323 13.53 -0.25 5.40
CA VAL A 323 14.74 -0.34 6.23
C VAL A 323 15.70 -1.44 5.77
N SER A 324 15.43 -2.10 4.64
CA SER A 324 16.21 -3.25 4.15
C SER A 324 16.48 -3.18 2.66
N SER A 325 17.56 -3.80 2.20
CA SER A 325 17.81 -4.02 0.77
C SER A 325 17.23 -5.37 0.30
N PRO A 326 16.81 -5.50 -0.98
CA PRO A 326 16.40 -6.78 -1.56
C PRO A 326 17.46 -7.89 -1.38
N THR A 327 18.74 -7.53 -1.56
CA THR A 327 19.89 -8.43 -1.40
C THR A 327 21.12 -7.65 -0.92
N SER A 328 22.14 -8.35 -0.44
CA SER A 328 23.43 -7.77 0.00
C SER A 328 24.22 -7.06 -1.10
N HIS A 329 23.85 -7.24 -2.38
CA HIS A 329 24.57 -6.68 -3.53
C HIS A 329 23.74 -5.71 -4.38
N LYS A 330 22.43 -5.58 -4.12
CA LYS A 330 21.52 -4.71 -4.88
C LYS A 330 21.20 -3.43 -4.11
N PHE A 331 22.23 -2.76 -3.60
CA PHE A 331 22.05 -1.43 -3.05
C PHE A 331 21.96 -0.39 -4.17
N ASN A 332 21.15 0.65 -3.94
CA ASN A 332 20.97 1.76 -4.85
C ASN A 332 20.57 2.96 -3.98
N GLY A 333 21.41 3.98 -3.91
CA GLY A 333 21.18 5.17 -3.07
C GLY A 333 20.00 6.05 -3.51
N ALA A 334 19.48 5.85 -4.73
CA ALA A 334 18.24 6.49 -5.18
C ALA A 334 16.97 5.76 -4.70
N LEU A 335 17.09 4.51 -4.24
CA LEU A 335 15.96 3.68 -3.79
C LEU A 335 16.01 3.33 -2.31
N HIS A 336 17.19 3.34 -1.70
CA HIS A 336 17.43 2.87 -0.35
C HIS A 336 18.08 3.95 0.51
N LEU A 337 17.80 3.93 1.82
CA LEU A 337 18.34 4.89 2.79
C LEU A 337 19.87 4.83 2.87
N LYS A 338 20.50 6.00 2.78
CA LYS A 338 21.91 6.25 3.07
C LYS A 338 22.08 6.84 4.47
N ARG A 339 23.31 6.82 5.01
CA ARG A 339 23.60 7.52 6.27
C ARG A 339 23.29 9.01 6.17
N SER A 340 23.56 9.64 5.03
CA SER A 340 23.22 11.04 4.77
C SER A 340 21.71 11.35 4.77
N ASN A 341 20.85 10.34 4.69
CA ASN A 341 19.40 10.50 4.78
C ASN A 341 18.86 10.43 6.21
N ALA A 342 19.71 10.18 7.22
CA ALA A 342 19.33 10.16 8.61
C ALA A 342 19.89 11.40 9.33
N ALA A 343 19.00 12.17 9.96
CA ALA A 343 19.36 13.32 10.77
C ALA A 343 18.77 13.18 12.18
N LEU A 344 19.55 13.55 13.19
CA LEU A 344 19.06 13.76 14.55
C LEU A 344 18.81 15.26 14.74
N SER A 345 17.64 15.62 15.22
CA SER A 345 17.25 17.01 15.44
C SER A 345 16.41 17.13 16.71
N THR A 346 16.06 18.37 17.05
CA THR A 346 15.26 18.72 18.22
C THR A 346 14.07 19.53 17.73
N ASP A 347 12.88 19.23 18.26
CA ASP A 347 11.67 19.97 17.92
C ASP A 347 11.62 21.33 18.62
N LEU A 348 10.55 22.09 18.38
CA LEU A 348 10.32 23.40 18.99
C LEU A 348 10.21 23.34 20.52
N ASN A 349 9.90 22.18 21.07
CA ASN A 349 9.70 21.94 22.50
C ASN A 349 10.94 21.35 23.18
N GLY A 350 12.07 21.24 22.47
CA GLY A 350 13.30 20.66 23.01
C GLY A 350 13.36 19.13 22.98
N ALA A 351 12.35 18.44 22.42
CA ALA A 351 12.32 16.99 22.34
C ALA A 351 13.12 16.48 21.13
N ARG A 352 13.96 15.47 21.35
CA ARG A 352 14.81 14.90 20.30
C ARG A 352 14.03 13.96 19.40
N TYR A 353 14.31 14.01 18.11
CA TYR A 353 13.77 13.09 17.12
C TYR A 353 14.79 12.73 16.05
N ALA A 354 14.60 11.57 15.44
CA ALA A 354 15.30 11.17 14.22
C ALA A 354 14.40 11.42 13.01
N ARG A 355 14.94 12.08 11.99
CA ARG A 355 14.34 12.22 10.67
C ARG A 355 15.03 11.28 9.70
N LEU A 356 14.26 10.42 9.04
CA LEU A 356 14.73 9.53 7.98
C LEU A 356 14.07 9.93 6.65
N ASP A 357 14.86 10.43 5.71
CA ASP A 357 14.40 10.87 4.40
C ASP A 357 14.47 9.74 3.38
N LEU A 358 13.33 9.11 3.07
CA LEU A 358 13.23 7.98 2.15
C LEU A 358 13.35 8.45 0.69
N PRO A 359 14.40 8.04 -0.05
CA PRO A 359 14.59 8.43 -1.45
C PRO A 359 13.52 7.85 -2.38
N SER A 360 12.95 6.70 -2.00
CA SER A 360 11.83 6.07 -2.70
C SER A 360 10.87 5.48 -1.69
N ALA A 361 9.61 5.88 -1.78
CA ALA A 361 8.52 5.26 -1.05
C ALA A 361 7.46 4.79 -2.04
N LYS A 362 6.82 3.65 -1.76
CA LYS A 362 5.79 3.05 -2.64
C LYS A 362 4.66 4.03 -3.00
N THR A 363 4.40 4.98 -2.12
CA THR A 363 3.34 5.99 -2.24
C THR A 363 3.83 7.32 -2.81
N ALA A 364 5.14 7.52 -2.96
CA ALA A 364 5.71 8.74 -3.52
C ALA A 364 5.75 8.67 -5.04
N LYS A 365 5.68 9.83 -5.72
CA LYS A 365 6.00 9.89 -7.14
C LYS A 365 7.49 9.54 -7.34
N PRO A 366 7.90 9.01 -8.51
CA PRO A 366 9.32 8.83 -8.80
C PRO A 366 10.10 10.13 -8.56
N GLY A 367 11.13 10.08 -7.72
CA GLY A 367 11.96 11.25 -7.35
C GLY A 367 11.45 12.07 -6.15
N GLU A 368 10.26 11.79 -5.61
CA GLU A 368 9.73 12.45 -4.42
C GLU A 368 10.23 11.77 -3.14
N THR A 369 10.88 12.54 -2.27
CA THR A 369 11.39 12.06 -0.98
C THR A 369 10.30 12.14 0.09
N GLN A 370 10.11 11.07 0.85
CA GLN A 370 9.20 11.07 2.01
C GLN A 370 9.96 10.97 3.33
N SER A 371 9.66 11.86 4.27
CA SER A 371 10.31 11.86 5.58
C SER A 371 9.55 11.01 6.60
N VAL A 372 10.28 10.32 7.46
CA VAL A 372 9.79 9.62 8.64
C VAL A 372 10.35 10.31 9.87
N PHE A 373 9.49 10.67 10.81
CA PHE A 373 9.87 11.28 12.08
C PHE A 373 9.71 10.25 13.19
N ILE A 374 10.77 10.05 13.97
CA ILE A 374 10.81 9.09 15.07
C ILE A 374 11.19 9.87 16.32
N ALA A 375 10.24 10.05 17.24
CA ALA A 375 10.50 10.71 18.51
C ALA A 375 11.38 9.83 19.43
N GLU A 376 12.13 10.48 20.33
CA GLU A 376 12.79 9.79 21.44
C GLU A 376 11.76 9.05 22.32
N GLN A 377 12.14 7.89 22.84
CA GLN A 377 11.27 6.99 23.60
C GLN A 377 12.04 6.41 24.78
N GLU A 378 11.37 5.55 25.56
CA GLU A 378 11.94 4.77 26.66
C GLU A 378 13.31 4.16 26.26
N PRO A 379 14.31 4.22 27.17
CA PRO A 379 15.68 3.78 26.89
C PRO A 379 15.83 2.37 26.30
N ASP A 380 14.95 1.44 26.64
CA ASP A 380 15.02 0.02 26.25
C ASP A 380 14.68 -0.21 24.76
N LEU A 381 13.78 0.60 24.20
CA LEU A 381 13.19 0.47 22.86
C LEU A 381 13.37 1.75 22.03
N CYS A 382 14.38 2.57 22.38
CA CYS A 382 14.64 3.85 21.74
C CYS A 382 15.38 3.65 20.41
N ALA A 383 14.72 4.03 19.31
CA ALA A 383 15.29 3.97 17.96
C ALA A 383 16.50 4.91 17.78
N LEU A 384 16.50 6.08 18.45
CA LEU A 384 17.62 7.02 18.40
C LEU A 384 18.89 6.40 19.00
N ARG A 385 18.76 5.73 20.14
CA ARG A 385 19.87 4.98 20.76
C ARG A 385 20.35 3.84 19.87
N ALA A 386 19.43 3.14 19.22
CA ALA A 386 19.77 2.06 18.29
C ALA A 386 20.54 2.57 17.06
N LEU A 387 20.11 3.70 16.48
CA LEU A 387 20.81 4.37 15.37
C LEU A 387 22.18 4.89 15.79
N ALA A 388 22.30 5.49 16.98
CA ALA A 388 23.58 5.94 17.51
C ALA A 388 24.55 4.78 17.78
N ASN A 389 24.05 3.67 18.34
CA ASN A 389 24.85 2.45 18.56
C ASN A 389 25.33 1.85 17.23
N LEU A 390 24.41 1.70 16.25
CA LEU A 390 24.76 1.23 14.92
C LEU A 390 25.84 2.13 14.30
N ALA A 391 25.72 3.44 14.51
CA ALA A 391 26.66 4.39 13.97
C ALA A 391 28.07 4.29 14.56
N ALA A 392 28.18 3.89 15.83
CA ALA A 392 29.43 3.67 16.53
C ALA A 392 30.07 2.32 16.17
N VAL A 393 29.26 1.27 16.00
CA VAL A 393 29.75 -0.09 15.73
C VAL A 393 30.11 -0.31 14.26
N VAL A 394 29.46 0.41 13.33
CA VAL A 394 29.69 0.25 11.88
C VAL A 394 30.34 1.50 11.28
N PRO A 395 31.60 1.42 10.79
CA PRO A 395 32.34 2.54 10.23
C PRO A 395 31.93 2.84 8.77
N ALA A 396 30.63 2.96 8.49
CA ALA A 396 30.09 3.26 7.16
C ALA A 396 30.17 4.76 6.81
N ALA A 397 30.41 5.10 5.54
CA ALA A 397 30.48 6.48 5.05
C ALA A 397 29.08 7.12 4.88
N LYS A 398 29.06 8.43 4.56
CA LYS A 398 27.81 9.18 4.34
C LYS A 398 26.93 8.58 3.24
N GLU A 399 27.54 8.10 2.16
CA GLU A 399 26.85 7.54 1.01
C GLU A 399 26.58 6.03 1.11
N ASP A 400 27.09 5.39 2.16
CA ASP A 400 26.82 3.98 2.44
C ASP A 400 25.39 3.77 2.95
N PRO A 401 24.86 2.54 2.83
CA PRO A 401 23.52 2.22 3.32
C PRO A 401 23.40 2.51 4.82
N LEU A 402 22.31 3.17 5.22
CA LEU A 402 22.04 3.48 6.63
C LEU A 402 22.00 2.20 7.48
N PHE A 403 21.25 1.21 7.01
CA PHE A 403 21.16 -0.11 7.64
C PHE A 403 22.13 -1.05 6.94
N SER A 404 23.37 -1.02 7.42
CA SER A 404 24.47 -1.86 6.95
C SER A 404 25.21 -2.51 8.12
N TRP A 405 25.99 -3.53 7.79
CA TRP A 405 26.88 -4.22 8.71
C TRP A 405 28.21 -4.47 8.02
N GLN A 406 29.26 -4.65 8.81
CA GLN A 406 30.59 -4.96 8.29
C GLN A 406 30.77 -6.47 8.19
N ASP A 407 31.09 -6.97 6.99
CA ASP A 407 31.39 -8.39 6.80
C ASP A 407 32.78 -8.78 7.34
N LYS A 408 33.06 -10.08 7.39
CA LYS A 408 34.34 -10.64 7.83
C LYS A 408 35.57 -10.14 7.03
N HIS A 409 35.34 -9.53 5.87
CA HIS A 409 36.38 -8.93 5.03
C HIS A 409 36.43 -7.40 5.18
N ALA A 410 35.90 -6.88 6.29
CA ALA A 410 35.82 -5.46 6.61
C ALA A 410 34.97 -4.63 5.62
N LYS A 411 34.19 -5.26 4.73
CA LYS A 411 33.39 -4.56 3.72
C LYS A 411 31.99 -4.25 4.26
N ILE A 412 31.54 -3.02 4.03
CA ILE A 412 30.19 -2.58 4.38
C ILE A 412 29.18 -3.23 3.42
N ARG A 413 28.21 -3.95 3.99
CA ARG A 413 27.14 -4.62 3.26
C ARG A 413 25.78 -4.08 3.70
N PRO A 414 24.88 -3.74 2.76
CA PRO A 414 23.50 -3.42 3.10
C PRO A 414 22.82 -4.63 3.75
N MET A 415 21.97 -4.38 4.74
CA MET A 415 21.22 -5.47 5.37
C MET A 415 20.17 -6.03 4.41
N ALA A 416 20.30 -7.32 4.08
CA ALA A 416 19.34 -8.02 3.24
C ALA A 416 18.08 -8.38 4.03
N LYS A 417 16.91 -8.09 3.46
CA LYS A 417 15.60 -8.36 4.10
C LYS A 417 15.45 -9.78 4.63
N GLN A 418 15.83 -10.78 3.83
CA GLN A 418 15.69 -12.18 4.19
C GLN A 418 16.64 -12.58 5.33
N ALA A 419 17.87 -12.05 5.36
CA ALA A 419 18.82 -12.33 6.42
C ALA A 419 18.33 -11.79 7.77
N ALA A 420 17.86 -10.53 7.79
CA ALA A 420 17.31 -9.91 8.99
C ALA A 420 16.06 -10.65 9.50
N LEU A 421 15.10 -10.96 8.62
CA LEU A 421 13.90 -11.71 9.01
C LEU A 421 14.22 -13.15 9.45
N LYS A 422 15.21 -13.81 8.84
CA LYS A 422 15.66 -15.14 9.27
C LYS A 422 16.21 -15.12 10.69
N ARG A 423 17.05 -14.13 11.03
CA ARG A 423 17.58 -13.95 12.39
C ARG A 423 16.45 -13.66 13.40
N ILE A 424 15.55 -12.73 13.08
CA ILE A 424 14.40 -12.38 13.93
C ILE A 424 13.47 -13.60 14.16
N ASN A 425 13.11 -14.32 13.09
CA ASN A 425 12.24 -15.48 13.20
C ASN A 425 12.92 -16.66 13.89
N GLY A 426 14.26 -16.78 13.82
CA GLY A 426 15.02 -17.73 14.62
C GLY A 426 14.85 -17.47 16.12
N ILE A 427 14.95 -16.20 16.55
CA ILE A 427 14.72 -15.78 17.93
C ILE A 427 13.27 -16.08 18.36
N PHE A 428 12.29 -15.77 17.52
CA PHE A 428 10.89 -16.05 17.87
C PHE A 428 10.58 -17.55 17.92
N SER A 429 11.18 -18.35 17.05
CA SER A 429 11.00 -19.80 17.06
C SER A 429 11.59 -20.42 18.32
N SER A 430 12.72 -19.93 18.82
CA SER A 430 13.33 -20.45 20.07
C SER A 430 12.51 -20.13 21.32
N VAL A 431 11.62 -19.13 21.28
CA VAL A 431 10.76 -18.72 22.39
C VAL A 431 9.28 -19.08 22.14
N GLY A 432 8.97 -19.80 21.05
CA GLY A 432 7.61 -20.21 20.73
C GLY A 432 6.65 -19.09 20.26
N LEU A 433 7.17 -17.93 19.84
CA LEU A 433 6.37 -16.78 19.40
C LEU A 433 5.98 -16.81 17.91
N GLY A 434 6.31 -17.89 17.20
CA GLY A 434 5.94 -18.12 15.80
C GLY A 434 6.75 -17.31 14.79
N THR A 435 6.20 -17.12 13.58
CA THR A 435 6.89 -16.43 12.48
C THR A 435 6.32 -15.04 12.22
N THR A 436 7.22 -14.09 11.94
CA THR A 436 6.87 -12.73 11.59
C THR A 436 7.27 -12.39 10.15
N PHE A 437 6.57 -11.41 9.60
CA PHE A 437 6.77 -10.95 8.24
C PHE A 437 7.20 -9.49 8.25
N GLY A 438 7.83 -9.02 7.17
CA GLY A 438 8.20 -7.60 7.04
C GLY A 438 7.02 -6.61 7.13
N HIS A 439 5.78 -7.09 7.08
CA HIS A 439 4.58 -6.27 7.30
C HIS A 439 4.18 -6.16 8.78
N SER A 440 4.56 -7.15 9.59
CA SER A 440 4.17 -7.29 10.99
C SER A 440 4.62 -6.11 11.85
N PHE A 441 5.78 -5.51 11.54
CA PHE A 441 6.29 -4.30 12.20
C PHE A 441 5.32 -3.12 12.07
N ARG A 442 4.91 -2.79 10.84
CA ARG A 442 4.00 -1.67 10.58
C ARG A 442 2.60 -1.91 11.15
N ILE A 443 2.12 -3.16 11.14
CA ILE A 443 0.85 -3.54 11.80
C ILE A 443 0.94 -3.36 13.31
N GLY A 444 2.01 -3.88 13.91
CA GLY A 444 2.27 -3.78 15.34
C GLY A 444 2.37 -2.34 15.81
N ALA A 445 3.13 -1.53 15.08
CA ALA A 445 3.28 -0.11 15.34
C ALA A 445 1.94 0.65 15.31
N ALA A 446 1.13 0.44 14.27
CA ALA A 446 -0.18 1.08 14.15
C ALA A 446 -1.09 0.69 15.32
N SER A 447 -1.14 -0.60 15.63
CA SER A 447 -1.94 -1.11 16.75
C SER A 447 -1.46 -0.54 18.09
N PHE A 448 -0.15 -0.42 18.28
CA PHE A 448 0.47 0.12 19.49
C PHE A 448 0.14 1.59 19.72
N PHE A 449 0.27 2.44 18.70
CA PHE A 449 -0.02 3.88 18.84
C PHE A 449 -1.51 4.11 19.09
N LEU A 450 -2.39 3.38 18.40
CA LEU A 450 -3.83 3.46 18.63
C LEU A 450 -4.22 3.00 20.04
N ALA A 451 -3.59 1.93 20.56
CA ALA A 451 -3.81 1.50 21.95
C ALA A 451 -3.35 2.55 22.97
N ARG A 452 -2.34 3.37 22.64
CA ARG A 452 -1.91 4.52 23.44
C ARG A 452 -2.78 5.78 23.27
N LYS A 453 -3.96 5.64 22.66
CA LYS A 453 -4.89 6.75 22.39
C LYS A 453 -4.32 7.85 21.48
N VAL A 454 -3.28 7.55 20.70
CA VAL A 454 -2.80 8.47 19.68
C VAL A 454 -3.90 8.61 18.62
N ASP A 455 -4.18 9.85 18.22
CA ASP A 455 -5.23 10.12 17.25
C ASP A 455 -4.99 9.31 15.96
N PRO A 456 -6.01 8.60 15.44
CA PRO A 456 -5.91 7.85 14.19
C PRO A 456 -5.36 8.65 13.01
N GLU A 457 -5.62 9.96 12.93
CA GLU A 457 -5.11 10.85 11.90
C GLU A 457 -3.60 11.09 12.04
N ILE A 458 -3.10 11.21 13.27
CA ILE A 458 -1.66 11.30 13.53
C ILE A 458 -0.97 9.98 13.15
N VAL A 459 -1.59 8.84 13.48
CA VAL A 459 -1.10 7.52 13.05
C VAL A 459 -1.13 7.43 11.52
N HIS A 460 -2.19 7.92 10.88
CA HIS A 460 -2.34 7.95 9.43
C HIS A 460 -1.20 8.73 8.75
N LEU A 461 -0.94 9.94 9.25
CA LEU A 461 0.10 10.85 8.79
C LEU A 461 1.49 10.25 9.00
N ALA A 462 1.79 9.78 10.22
CA ALA A 462 3.08 9.18 10.57
C ALA A 462 3.38 7.90 9.75
N GLY A 463 2.35 7.11 9.47
CA GLY A 463 2.47 5.94 8.60
C GLY A 463 2.49 6.27 7.12
N ARG A 464 2.25 7.52 6.71
CA ARG A 464 2.29 7.96 5.30
C ARG A 464 1.31 7.17 4.43
N TRP A 465 0.13 6.90 4.96
CA TRP A 465 -0.94 6.30 4.17
C TRP A 465 -1.59 7.37 3.28
N LYS A 466 -1.94 7.01 2.04
CA LYS A 466 -2.70 7.89 1.11
C LYS A 466 -4.19 7.56 1.08
N SER A 467 -4.60 6.48 1.74
CA SER A 467 -5.97 5.98 1.78
C SER A 467 -6.25 5.32 3.13
N LEU A 468 -7.53 5.06 3.41
CA LEU A 468 -8.01 4.36 4.61
C LEU A 468 -7.49 2.91 4.75
N ALA A 469 -6.53 2.48 3.92
CA ALA A 469 -5.87 1.19 4.04
C ALA A 469 -5.26 0.95 5.43
N TYR A 470 -4.96 1.99 6.22
CA TYR A 470 -4.48 1.84 7.60
C TYR A 470 -5.50 1.16 8.54
N GLU A 471 -6.80 1.24 8.24
CA GLU A 471 -7.86 0.58 9.02
C GLU A 471 -7.66 -0.94 9.05
N THR A 472 -7.13 -1.53 7.97
CA THR A 472 -6.79 -2.96 7.90
C THR A 472 -5.60 -3.38 8.78
N TYR A 473 -4.88 -2.41 9.35
CA TYR A 473 -3.79 -2.63 10.30
C TYR A 473 -4.27 -2.57 11.75
N ILE A 474 -5.51 -2.16 11.99
CA ILE A 474 -6.13 -2.13 13.32
C ILE A 474 -6.58 -3.56 13.64
N ARG A 475 -5.66 -4.38 14.17
CA ARG A 475 -5.90 -5.81 14.41
C ARG A 475 -6.19 -6.16 15.86
N SER A 476 -6.17 -5.16 16.74
CA SER A 476 -6.39 -5.30 18.18
C SER A 476 -7.55 -4.40 18.61
N PHE A 477 -8.68 -4.47 17.89
CA PHE A 477 -9.86 -3.67 18.22
C PHE A 477 -10.34 -3.96 19.64
N GLU A 478 -10.29 -5.21 20.10
CA GLU A 478 -10.66 -5.62 21.46
C GLU A 478 -9.79 -4.94 22.55
N LEU A 479 -8.46 -4.92 22.39
CA LEU A 479 -7.54 -4.26 23.33
C LEU A 479 -7.70 -2.74 23.33
N VAL A 480 -7.89 -2.14 22.14
CA VAL A 480 -8.10 -0.69 22.00
C VAL A 480 -9.47 -0.32 22.61
N VAL A 481 -10.53 -1.07 22.32
CA VAL A 481 -11.87 -0.83 22.87
C VAL A 481 -11.89 -0.99 24.39
N ASN A 482 -11.35 -2.07 24.96
CA ASN A 482 -11.33 -2.26 26.42
C ASN A 482 -10.61 -1.12 27.16
N GLN A 483 -9.53 -0.54 26.59
CA GLN A 483 -8.84 0.60 27.19
C GLN A 483 -9.56 1.95 27.00
N HIS A 484 -10.34 2.10 25.93
CA HIS A 484 -11.11 3.30 25.66
C HIS A 484 -12.50 3.30 26.34
N THR A 485 -13.08 2.12 26.59
CA THR A 485 -14.40 1.94 27.22
C THR A 485 -14.32 1.60 28.70
N GLY A 486 -13.28 0.88 29.15
CA GLY A 486 -13.09 0.53 30.56
C GLY A 486 -12.72 1.70 31.48
N ASN A 487 -12.23 2.80 30.91
CA ASN A 487 -11.89 4.04 31.64
C ASN A 487 -12.92 5.16 31.42
N LEU A 488 -14.16 4.84 31.03
CA LEU A 488 -15.29 5.75 31.24
C LEU A 488 -15.61 5.77 32.74
N ALA A 489 -14.67 6.27 33.54
CA ALA A 489 -14.95 6.66 34.90
C ALA A 489 -15.95 7.82 34.85
N THR A 490 -16.98 7.69 35.67
CA THR A 490 -18.01 8.66 36.03
C THR A 490 -17.40 10.00 36.45
N SER A 491 -17.00 10.82 35.49
CA SER A 491 -16.58 12.21 35.72
C SER A 491 -17.12 13.09 34.60
N ASP A 492 -18.44 13.16 34.50
CA ASP A 492 -19.20 14.23 33.80
C ASP A 492 -20.68 14.17 34.26
N LEU A 493 -20.88 14.07 35.57
CA LEU A 493 -22.15 14.33 36.23
C LEU A 493 -21.84 15.18 37.48
N HIS A 494 -21.58 16.47 37.26
CA HIS A 494 -21.96 17.55 38.16
C HIS A 494 -22.00 18.88 37.41
#